data_AF-A0A8T7LQK2-F1
#
_entry.id   AF-A0A8T7LQK2-F1
#
_cell.length_a   1.000
_cell.length_b   1.000
_cell.length_c   1.000
_cell.angle_alpha   90.00
_cell.angle_beta   90.00
_cell.angle_gamma   90.00
#
_symmetry.space_group_name_H-M   'P 1'
#
loop_
_entity.id
_entity.type
_entity.pdbx_description
1 polymer ?
#
loop_
_entity_poly.entity_id
_entity_poly.type
_entity_poly.pdbx_seq_one_letter_code
_entity_poly.pdbx_strand_id
1 'polypeptide(L)'
;MTRINYAVFETSNGVKIHRLPVQAFPKFWACVYLVSAGGQNILIDSGSGTEPSHEDLLNGLHQAGVLPSELTHILLTHAHIDHYGGLPKLKPLTNAKIGCHELDVQVVAHHDARLALISRRLASFLAESGLAKEEIDTLLGIYRFTKALYRPVPVDFFYSNAADHVPALEMIHLPGHCPGHVAMRIDDVVFCGDMVVEGVTPHLAPESINPFGGVDHYLASLARLQQWADGARLILNGHNDVIADLPARVDATRQNLTRRMSRALQALAEPLTIAEVCRAVYGEMSGYNQLLVIEKTGAYIEYLYEHGMIEVTNFEEVEQGQPARYRRVREVSETEILPKEKRYVFI
;
A
#
# COMPACT_ATOMS: atom_id res chain seq x y z
N MET A 1 11.97 -9.04 -6.48
CA MET A 1 10.97 -9.09 -7.57
C MET A 1 11.69 -9.26 -8.90
N THR A 2 11.01 -9.77 -9.92
CA THR A 2 11.60 -9.94 -11.27
C THR A 2 11.67 -8.57 -11.94
N ARG A 3 12.73 -8.32 -12.74
CA ARG A 3 12.82 -7.10 -13.55
C ARG A 3 11.67 -7.08 -14.55
N ILE A 4 10.94 -5.96 -14.58
CA ILE A 4 9.80 -5.75 -15.47
C ILE A 4 10.30 -5.02 -16.72
N ASN A 5 9.74 -5.39 -17.88
CA ASN A 5 10.09 -4.75 -19.14
C ASN A 5 9.10 -3.64 -19.48
N TYR A 6 9.62 -2.65 -20.21
CA TYR A 6 8.78 -1.67 -20.89
C TYR A 6 7.79 -2.39 -21.80
N ALA A 7 6.53 -1.97 -21.75
CA ALA A 7 5.46 -2.55 -22.52
C ALA A 7 4.48 -1.47 -22.95
N VAL A 8 3.84 -1.67 -24.09
CA VAL A 8 2.78 -0.80 -24.59
C VAL A 8 1.50 -1.62 -24.65
N PHE A 9 0.45 -1.04 -24.10
CA PHE A 9 -0.91 -1.58 -24.13
C PHE A 9 -1.81 -0.59 -24.86
N GLU A 10 -2.93 -1.11 -25.34
CA GLU A 10 -3.97 -0.32 -26.00
C GLU A 10 -5.31 -0.69 -25.38
N THR A 11 -6.12 0.32 -25.09
CA THR A 11 -7.50 0.14 -24.62
C THR A 11 -8.43 -0.24 -25.77
N SER A 12 -9.66 -0.65 -25.47
CA SER A 12 -10.70 -0.92 -26.48
C SER A 12 -11.03 0.28 -27.37
N ASN A 13 -10.75 1.52 -26.93
CA ASN A 13 -10.97 2.75 -27.70
C ASN A 13 -9.68 3.32 -28.31
N GLY A 14 -8.58 2.57 -28.31
CA GLY A 14 -7.32 2.97 -28.97
C GLY A 14 -6.44 3.89 -28.13
N VAL A 15 -6.69 4.05 -26.83
CA VAL A 15 -5.81 4.81 -25.94
C VAL A 15 -4.54 4.02 -25.68
N LYS A 16 -3.39 4.64 -25.91
CA LYS A 16 -2.08 4.04 -25.66
C LYS A 16 -1.67 4.21 -24.20
N ILE A 17 -1.19 3.12 -23.62
CA ILE A 17 -0.68 3.04 -22.24
C ILE A 17 0.72 2.47 -22.29
N HIS A 18 1.70 3.22 -21.78
CA HIS A 18 3.09 2.77 -21.67
C HIS A 18 3.39 2.41 -20.22
N ARG A 19 3.82 1.18 -19.97
CA ARG A 19 4.37 0.78 -18.68
C ARG A 19 5.86 1.11 -18.64
N LEU A 20 6.22 1.98 -17.72
CA LEU A 20 7.58 2.44 -17.46
C LEU A 20 8.08 1.71 -16.20
N PRO A 21 8.86 0.62 -16.34
CA PRO A 21 9.42 -0.06 -15.18
C PRO A 21 10.50 0.81 -14.55
N VAL A 22 10.45 1.01 -13.24
CA VAL A 22 11.45 1.78 -12.50
C VAL A 22 12.04 0.94 -11.39
N GLN A 23 13.36 0.93 -11.25
CA GLN A 23 14.01 0.32 -10.09
C GLN A 23 13.85 1.23 -8.86
N ALA A 24 12.71 1.12 -8.19
CA ALA A 24 12.40 1.92 -7.01
C ALA A 24 13.46 1.75 -5.90
N PHE A 25 13.86 0.51 -5.60
CA PHE A 25 14.93 0.20 -4.65
C PHE A 25 15.82 -0.94 -5.18
N PRO A 26 17.01 -1.20 -4.58
CA PRO A 26 17.84 -2.31 -5.02
C PRO A 26 17.06 -3.63 -5.08
N LYS A 27 16.97 -4.21 -6.28
CA LYS A 27 16.24 -5.46 -6.58
C LYS A 27 14.72 -5.40 -6.35
N PHE A 28 14.14 -4.20 -6.34
CA PHE A 28 12.71 -3.95 -6.17
C PHE A 28 12.23 -2.97 -7.26
N TRP A 29 11.23 -3.37 -8.03
CA TRP A 29 10.74 -2.64 -9.19
C TRP A 29 9.29 -2.22 -8.99
N ALA A 30 8.99 -0.99 -9.40
CA ALA A 30 7.63 -0.46 -9.49
C ALA A 30 7.27 -0.18 -10.95
N CYS A 31 5.98 -0.05 -11.23
CA CYS A 31 5.44 0.30 -12.53
C CYS A 31 4.82 1.69 -12.47
N VAL A 32 5.39 2.60 -13.25
CA VAL A 32 4.78 3.89 -13.58
C VAL A 32 4.07 3.74 -14.93
N TYR A 33 2.92 4.38 -15.12
CA TYR A 33 2.20 4.29 -16.38
C TYR A 33 2.04 5.67 -17.03
N LEU A 34 2.31 5.76 -18.32
CA LEU A 34 2.00 6.93 -19.13
C LEU A 34 0.78 6.62 -19.99
N VAL A 35 -0.27 7.43 -19.84
CA VAL A 35 -1.52 7.33 -20.59
C VAL A 35 -1.65 8.56 -21.48
N SER A 36 -1.79 8.34 -22.80
CA SER A 36 -2.00 9.40 -23.77
C SER A 36 -3.45 9.38 -24.27
N ALA A 37 -4.31 10.18 -23.63
CA ALA A 37 -5.76 10.20 -23.87
C ALA A 37 -6.26 11.65 -24.05
N GLY A 38 -7.12 11.89 -25.04
CA GLY A 38 -7.75 13.20 -25.23
C GLY A 38 -6.79 14.38 -25.40
N GLY A 39 -5.60 14.15 -25.96
CA GLY A 39 -4.54 15.16 -26.09
C GLY A 39 -3.76 15.46 -24.80
N GLN A 40 -4.00 14.68 -23.73
CA GLN A 40 -3.30 14.77 -22.46
C GLN A 40 -2.29 13.63 -22.32
N ASN A 41 -1.10 13.95 -21.80
CA ASN A 41 -0.14 12.97 -21.31
C ASN A 41 -0.23 12.91 -19.79
N ILE A 42 -0.69 11.77 -19.27
CA ILE A 42 -1.00 11.56 -17.86
C ILE A 42 -0.05 10.52 -17.32
N LEU A 43 0.75 10.87 -16.32
CA LEU A 43 1.60 9.93 -15.61
C LEU A 43 0.84 9.40 -14.38
N ILE A 44 0.78 8.08 -14.22
CA ILE A 44 0.24 7.42 -13.03
C ILE A 44 1.44 6.91 -12.22
N ASP A 45 1.58 7.46 -11.01
CA ASP A 45 2.74 7.33 -10.12
C ASP A 45 4.04 7.92 -10.72
N SER A 46 5.14 7.90 -9.94
CA SER A 46 6.38 8.63 -10.25
C SER A 46 7.66 7.89 -9.84
N GLY A 47 7.56 6.68 -9.30
CA GLY A 47 8.71 5.95 -8.79
C GLY A 47 9.20 6.48 -7.44
N SER A 48 10.41 6.07 -7.06
CA SER A 48 10.98 6.37 -5.74
C SER A 48 11.90 7.57 -5.66
N GLY A 49 12.27 8.16 -6.79
CA GLY A 49 13.19 9.29 -6.84
C GLY A 49 14.65 8.97 -6.51
N THR A 50 15.00 7.71 -6.22
CA THR A 50 16.41 7.26 -6.24
C THR A 50 17.00 7.51 -7.63
N GLU A 51 18.32 7.68 -7.74
CA GLU A 51 18.99 7.86 -9.04
C GLU A 51 18.56 6.81 -10.09
N PRO A 52 18.62 5.49 -9.80
CA PRO A 52 18.16 4.48 -10.76
C PRO A 52 16.69 4.63 -11.13
N SER A 53 15.80 4.85 -10.14
CA SER A 53 14.37 5.01 -10.38
C SER A 53 14.07 6.23 -11.26
N HIS A 54 14.80 7.33 -11.08
CA HIS A 54 14.60 8.56 -11.83
C HIS A 54 15.13 8.42 -13.26
N GLU A 55 16.31 7.81 -13.45
CA GLU A 55 16.87 7.53 -14.76
C GLU A 55 15.95 6.58 -15.56
N ASP A 56 15.47 5.51 -14.95
CA ASP A 56 14.52 4.58 -15.56
C ASP A 56 13.22 5.30 -16.00
N LEU A 57 12.69 6.20 -15.17
CA LEU A 57 11.51 6.99 -15.50
C LEU A 57 11.73 7.87 -16.74
N LEU A 58 12.83 8.63 -16.77
CA LEU A 58 13.16 9.50 -17.90
C LEU A 58 13.41 8.71 -19.18
N ASN A 59 14.10 7.57 -19.07
CA ASN A 59 14.32 6.65 -20.18
C ASN A 59 13.00 6.08 -20.71
N GLY A 60 12.07 5.73 -19.81
CA GLY A 60 10.74 5.24 -20.16
C GLY A 60 9.91 6.29 -20.90
N LEU A 61 9.90 7.54 -20.41
CA LEU A 61 9.25 8.67 -21.09
C LEU A 61 9.84 8.91 -22.48
N HIS A 62 11.17 8.91 -22.59
CA HIS A 62 11.86 9.05 -23.87
C HIS A 62 11.52 7.91 -24.85
N GLN A 63 11.45 6.66 -24.38
CA GLN A 63 11.01 5.52 -25.20
C GLN A 63 9.54 5.62 -25.64
N ALA A 64 8.70 6.27 -24.84
CA ALA A 64 7.33 6.59 -25.22
C ALA A 64 7.22 7.79 -26.18
N GLY A 65 8.32 8.48 -26.46
CA GLY A 65 8.35 9.67 -27.31
C GLY A 65 7.74 10.91 -26.64
N VAL A 66 7.72 10.96 -25.31
CA VAL A 66 7.15 12.08 -24.52
C VAL A 66 8.23 12.70 -23.65
N LEU A 67 8.40 14.00 -23.74
CA LEU A 67 9.28 14.76 -22.84
C LEU A 67 8.57 14.99 -21.50
N PRO A 68 9.30 15.05 -20.37
CA PRO A 68 8.70 15.39 -19.07
C PRO A 68 7.88 16.70 -19.10
N SER A 69 8.33 17.70 -19.88
CA SER A 69 7.63 18.98 -20.05
C SER A 69 6.28 18.87 -20.76
N GLU A 70 6.03 17.78 -21.47
CA GLU A 70 4.78 17.50 -22.18
C GLU A 70 3.77 16.74 -21.31
N LEU A 71 4.15 16.34 -20.09
CA LEU A 71 3.21 15.82 -19.11
C LEU A 71 2.22 16.92 -18.72
N THR A 72 0.94 16.55 -18.74
CA THR A 72 -0.16 17.45 -18.36
C THR A 72 -0.62 17.20 -16.92
N HIS A 73 -0.58 15.93 -16.49
CA HIS A 73 -1.02 15.49 -15.18
C HIS A 73 -0.10 14.41 -14.63
N ILE A 74 0.07 14.40 -13.31
CA ILE A 74 0.65 13.31 -12.55
C ILE A 74 -0.38 12.90 -11.50
N LEU A 75 -0.88 11.68 -11.60
CA LEU A 75 -1.90 11.12 -10.72
C LEU A 75 -1.27 10.04 -9.85
N LEU A 76 -1.45 10.12 -8.53
CA LEU A 76 -0.93 9.11 -7.62
C LEU A 76 -2.00 8.07 -7.28
N THR A 77 -1.67 6.80 -7.42
CA THR A 77 -2.50 5.71 -6.87
C THR A 77 -2.51 5.80 -5.35
N HIS A 78 -1.35 6.07 -4.75
CA HIS A 78 -1.19 6.29 -3.32
C HIS A 78 0.19 6.87 -2.95
N ALA A 79 0.36 7.27 -1.69
CA ALA A 79 1.58 7.90 -1.20
C ALA A 79 2.58 6.96 -0.48
N HIS A 80 2.84 5.78 -1.02
CA HIS A 80 4.06 5.04 -0.69
C HIS A 80 5.26 5.52 -1.49
N ILE A 81 6.44 5.43 -0.88
CA ILE A 81 7.65 6.14 -1.31
C ILE A 81 8.14 5.75 -2.70
N ASP A 82 7.74 4.60 -3.20
CA ASP A 82 7.99 4.07 -4.53
C ASP A 82 6.96 4.50 -5.59
N HIS A 83 5.90 5.20 -5.19
CA HIS A 83 4.86 5.72 -6.07
C HIS A 83 4.91 7.25 -6.15
N TYR A 84 5.09 7.96 -5.04
CA TYR A 84 5.16 9.44 -5.04
C TYR A 84 6.60 9.99 -4.93
N GLY A 85 7.57 9.14 -4.59
CA GLY A 85 8.90 9.58 -4.21
C GLY A 85 9.70 10.26 -5.32
N GLY A 86 9.35 10.03 -6.58
CA GLY A 86 9.96 10.68 -7.74
C GLY A 86 9.53 12.12 -7.96
N LEU A 87 8.43 12.57 -7.33
CA LEU A 87 7.88 13.91 -7.54
C LEU A 87 8.89 15.06 -7.32
N PRO A 88 9.74 15.07 -6.27
CA PRO A 88 10.69 16.17 -6.06
C PRO A 88 11.69 16.36 -7.21
N LYS A 89 12.07 15.28 -7.89
CA LYS A 89 12.97 15.34 -9.06
C LYS A 89 12.22 15.58 -10.36
N LEU A 90 10.97 15.11 -10.47
CA LEU A 90 10.17 15.26 -11.68
C LEU A 90 9.53 16.64 -11.81
N LYS A 91 9.03 17.24 -10.71
CA LYS A 91 8.32 18.52 -10.73
C LYS A 91 9.11 19.66 -11.38
N PRO A 92 10.44 19.82 -11.19
CA PRO A 92 11.21 20.84 -11.89
C PRO A 92 11.26 20.70 -13.42
N LEU A 93 10.91 19.53 -13.95
CA LEU A 93 10.98 19.21 -15.39
C LEU A 93 9.63 19.38 -16.09
N THR A 94 8.56 19.72 -15.37
CA THR A 94 7.20 19.72 -15.90
C THR A 94 6.27 20.73 -15.23
N ASN A 95 5.27 21.21 -15.98
CA ASN A 95 4.17 22.00 -15.44
C ASN A 95 2.93 21.15 -15.15
N ALA A 96 3.06 19.81 -15.18
CA ALA A 96 1.96 18.90 -14.92
C ALA A 96 1.28 19.19 -13.56
N LYS A 97 -0.05 19.11 -13.55
CA LYS A 97 -0.85 19.17 -12.33
C LYS A 97 -0.75 17.86 -11.57
N ILE A 98 -0.44 17.91 -10.28
CA ILE A 98 -0.34 16.75 -9.40
C ILE A 98 -1.66 16.55 -8.67
N GLY A 99 -2.24 15.36 -8.80
CA GLY A 99 -3.44 14.96 -8.07
C GLY A 99 -3.21 13.72 -7.22
N CYS A 100 -3.82 13.69 -6.03
CA CYS A 100 -3.88 12.50 -5.18
C CYS A 100 -5.18 12.47 -4.36
N HIS A 101 -5.42 11.36 -3.66
CA HIS A 101 -6.52 11.27 -2.70
C HIS A 101 -6.27 12.19 -1.50
N GLU A 102 -7.32 12.76 -0.91
CA GLU A 102 -7.25 13.75 0.17
C GLU A 102 -6.48 13.24 1.38
N LEU A 103 -6.66 11.95 1.69
CA LEU A 103 -6.00 11.27 2.81
C LEU A 103 -4.49 11.15 2.63
N ASP A 104 -3.98 11.27 1.39
CA ASP A 104 -2.57 11.17 1.06
C ASP A 104 -1.89 12.54 0.91
N VAL A 105 -2.65 13.63 0.87
CA VAL A 105 -2.13 15.01 0.76
C VAL A 105 -1.12 15.31 1.86
N GLN A 106 -1.37 14.86 3.09
CA GLN A 106 -0.46 15.10 4.21
C GLN A 106 0.88 14.40 4.02
N VAL A 107 0.92 13.26 3.33
CA VAL A 107 2.16 12.54 3.03
C VAL A 107 2.94 13.26 1.92
N VAL A 108 2.23 13.74 0.89
CA VAL A 108 2.85 14.34 -0.30
C VAL A 108 3.23 15.81 -0.10
N ALA A 109 2.31 16.65 0.39
CA ALA A 109 2.49 18.10 0.48
C ALA A 109 2.94 18.59 1.87
N HIS A 110 2.73 17.79 2.93
CA HIS A 110 3.04 18.15 4.32
C HIS A 110 3.89 17.09 5.03
N HIS A 111 4.79 16.46 4.26
CA HIS A 111 5.58 15.29 4.64
C HIS A 111 6.23 15.40 6.03
N ASP A 112 6.89 16.52 6.36
CA ASP A 112 7.62 16.67 7.62
C ASP A 112 6.69 16.63 8.85
N ALA A 113 5.56 17.34 8.79
CA ALA A 113 4.56 17.34 9.86
C ALA A 113 3.91 15.96 10.00
N ARG A 114 3.61 15.32 8.86
CA ARG A 114 3.05 13.98 8.81
C ARG A 114 4.02 12.92 9.36
N LEU A 115 5.31 13.05 9.05
CA LEU A 115 6.37 12.17 9.54
C LEU A 115 6.53 12.28 11.06
N ALA A 116 6.49 13.49 11.61
CA ALA A 116 6.56 13.70 13.06
C ALA A 116 5.39 13.03 13.79
N LEU A 117 4.16 13.20 13.29
CA LEU A 117 2.97 12.62 13.89
C LEU A 117 2.98 11.08 13.85
N ILE A 118 3.29 10.49 12.69
CA ILE A 118 3.33 9.03 12.57
C ILE A 118 4.52 8.42 13.27
N SER A 119 5.68 9.09 13.33
CA SER A 119 6.79 8.61 14.15
C SER A 119 6.39 8.43 15.62
N ARG A 120 5.50 9.28 16.15
CA ARG A 120 4.97 9.14 17.52
C ARG A 120 4.01 7.95 17.64
N ARG A 121 3.09 7.77 16.69
CA ARG A 121 2.17 6.62 16.70
C ARG A 121 2.91 5.30 16.53
N LEU A 122 3.85 5.25 15.61
CA LEU A 122 4.73 4.11 15.40
C LEU A 122 5.53 3.79 16.67
N ALA A 123 6.06 4.80 17.37
CA ALA A 123 6.75 4.58 18.65
C ALA A 123 5.82 3.95 19.71
N SER A 124 4.57 4.42 19.81
CA SER A 124 3.56 3.83 20.71
C SER A 124 3.30 2.37 20.36
N PHE A 125 3.00 2.11 19.08
CA PHE A 125 2.77 0.76 18.59
C PHE A 125 3.95 -0.18 18.84
N LEU A 126 5.18 0.25 18.56
CA LEU A 126 6.36 -0.59 18.76
C LEU A 126 6.59 -0.90 20.25
N ALA A 127 6.30 0.04 21.15
CA ALA A 127 6.34 -0.21 22.60
C ALA A 127 5.25 -1.21 23.03
N GLU A 128 4.02 -1.00 22.58
CA GLU A 128 2.87 -1.89 22.84
C GLU A 128 3.06 -3.29 22.23
N SER A 129 3.88 -3.41 21.19
CA SER A 129 4.18 -4.69 20.55
C SER A 129 5.06 -5.62 21.41
N GLY A 130 5.71 -5.08 22.45
CA GLY A 130 6.60 -5.83 23.35
C GLY A 130 8.05 -5.96 22.86
N LEU A 131 8.51 -5.06 21.98
CA LEU A 131 9.92 -4.96 21.61
C LEU A 131 10.75 -4.31 22.72
N ALA A 132 12.04 -4.67 22.81
CA ALA A 132 12.96 -3.99 23.70
C ALA A 132 13.22 -2.55 23.23
N LYS A 133 13.53 -1.64 24.17
CA LYS A 133 13.72 -0.21 23.87
C LYS A 133 14.80 0.02 22.80
N GLU A 134 15.90 -0.72 22.86
CA GLU A 134 17.01 -0.62 21.92
C GLU A 134 16.59 -1.01 20.49
N GLU A 135 15.72 -2.02 20.36
CA GLU A 135 15.13 -2.41 19.08
C GLU A 135 14.18 -1.33 18.55
N ILE A 136 13.35 -0.75 19.42
CA ILE A 136 12.44 0.35 19.07
C ILE A 136 13.22 1.55 18.55
N ASP A 137 14.26 1.98 19.27
CA ASP A 137 15.10 3.12 18.89
C ASP A 137 15.79 2.88 17.53
N THR A 138 16.24 1.65 17.29
CA THR A 138 16.84 1.24 16.00
C THR A 138 15.83 1.33 14.85
N LEU A 139 14.63 0.77 15.03
CA LEU A 139 13.57 0.77 14.00
C LEU A 139 13.06 2.18 13.71
N LEU A 140 12.85 3.00 14.73
CA LEU A 140 12.46 4.41 14.56
C LEU A 140 13.56 5.22 13.86
N GLY A 141 14.83 4.95 14.16
CA GLY A 141 15.98 5.55 13.48
C GLY A 141 15.97 5.23 11.99
N ILE A 142 15.81 3.95 11.63
CA ILE A 142 15.68 3.50 10.24
C ILE A 142 14.50 4.18 9.55
N TYR A 143 13.31 4.14 10.17
CA TYR A 143 12.10 4.74 9.60
C TYR A 143 12.28 6.24 9.31
N ARG A 144 12.77 7.01 10.29
CA ARG A 144 13.00 8.45 10.14
C ARG A 144 14.07 8.75 9.09
N PHE A 145 15.17 8.01 9.10
CA PHE A 145 16.25 8.19 8.13
C PHE A 145 15.75 7.95 6.69
N THR A 146 15.06 6.84 6.45
CA THR A 146 14.49 6.52 5.13
C THR A 146 13.50 7.58 4.67
N LYS A 147 12.60 8.04 5.56
CA LYS A 147 11.59 9.05 5.19
C LYS A 147 12.17 10.46 5.04
N ALA A 148 13.27 10.80 5.71
CA ALA A 148 13.93 12.10 5.59
C ALA A 148 14.59 12.35 4.21
N LEU A 149 14.75 11.30 3.40
CA LEU A 149 15.25 11.41 2.02
C LEU A 149 14.22 12.04 1.07
N TYR A 150 12.95 12.11 1.48
CA TYR A 150 11.85 12.62 0.67
C TYR A 150 11.49 14.05 1.05
N ARG A 151 11.00 14.82 0.09
CA ARG A 151 10.64 16.24 0.25
C ARG A 151 9.18 16.46 -0.12
N PRO A 152 8.50 17.41 0.54
CA PRO A 152 7.13 17.75 0.20
C PRO A 152 7.05 18.36 -1.20
N VAL A 153 5.98 18.04 -1.92
CA VAL A 153 5.65 18.62 -3.22
C VAL A 153 4.20 19.11 -3.18
N PRO A 154 3.90 20.34 -3.63
CA PRO A 154 2.52 20.83 -3.70
C PRO A 154 1.63 19.91 -4.52
N VAL A 155 0.45 19.62 -3.98
CA VAL A 155 -0.63 18.91 -4.68
C VAL A 155 -1.58 19.96 -5.24
N ASP A 156 -1.89 19.86 -6.53
CA ASP A 156 -2.68 20.85 -7.27
C ASP A 156 -4.20 20.60 -7.11
N PHE A 157 -4.64 19.34 -6.94
CA PHE A 157 -6.05 18.99 -6.73
C PHE A 157 -6.23 17.65 -6.02
N PHE A 158 -7.44 17.42 -5.49
CA PHE A 158 -7.82 16.19 -4.80
C PHE A 158 -8.94 15.44 -5.54
N TYR A 159 -9.02 14.12 -5.38
CA TYR A 159 -9.93 13.26 -6.16
C TYR A 159 -11.42 13.34 -5.78
N SER A 160 -11.78 13.86 -4.60
CA SER A 160 -13.16 14.17 -4.20
C SER A 160 -13.66 15.51 -4.76
N ASN A 161 -12.75 16.42 -5.09
CA ASN A 161 -13.07 17.77 -5.60
C ASN A 161 -12.63 17.96 -7.05
N ALA A 162 -12.89 16.95 -7.86
CA ALA A 162 -12.14 16.69 -9.06
C ALA A 162 -12.90 17.10 -10.35
N ALA A 163 -14.13 17.59 -10.20
CA ALA A 163 -15.01 18.04 -11.27
C ALA A 163 -14.39 19.11 -12.19
N ASP A 164 -13.35 19.83 -11.74
CA ASP A 164 -12.69 20.88 -12.52
C ASP A 164 -11.36 20.45 -13.18
N HIS A 165 -10.76 19.32 -12.79
CA HIS A 165 -9.34 19.02 -13.10
C HIS A 165 -9.00 17.54 -13.40
N VAL A 166 -9.98 16.64 -13.54
CA VAL A 166 -9.69 15.21 -13.75
C VAL A 166 -9.53 14.85 -15.23
N PRO A 167 -8.41 14.20 -15.60
CA PRO A 167 -8.26 13.54 -16.90
C PRO A 167 -9.31 12.46 -17.14
N ALA A 168 -9.41 11.91 -18.34
CA ALA A 168 -10.40 10.87 -18.69
C ALA A 168 -10.17 9.49 -18.01
N LEU A 169 -10.06 9.45 -16.69
CA LEU A 169 -9.97 8.25 -15.87
C LEU A 169 -11.06 8.26 -14.80
N GLU A 170 -11.76 7.13 -14.69
CA GLU A 170 -12.61 6.83 -13.54
C GLU A 170 -11.73 6.39 -12.37
N MET A 171 -12.14 6.70 -11.14
CA MET A 171 -11.37 6.36 -9.94
C MET A 171 -12.27 5.76 -8.86
N ILE A 172 -11.71 4.86 -8.07
CA ILE A 172 -12.37 4.30 -6.88
C ILE A 172 -11.40 4.32 -5.69
N HIS A 173 -11.87 4.83 -4.55
CA HIS A 173 -11.12 4.82 -3.28
C HIS A 173 -11.18 3.44 -2.60
N LEU A 174 -10.01 2.90 -2.26
CA LEU A 174 -9.78 1.52 -1.82
C LEU A 174 -8.84 1.47 -0.59
N PRO A 175 -9.26 1.99 0.58
CA PRO A 175 -8.41 2.02 1.78
C PRO A 175 -8.05 0.62 2.29
N GLY A 176 -7.01 0.55 3.11
CA GLY A 176 -6.57 -0.67 3.82
C GLY A 176 -5.08 -0.93 3.66
N HIS A 177 -4.58 -0.94 2.41
CA HIS A 177 -3.13 -0.96 2.15
C HIS A 177 -2.48 0.33 2.67
N CYS A 178 -3.11 1.45 2.35
CA CYS A 178 -2.87 2.75 2.95
C CYS A 178 -4.17 3.58 2.89
N PRO A 179 -4.24 4.72 3.60
CA PRO A 179 -5.50 5.44 3.75
C PRO A 179 -6.06 6.00 2.44
N GLY A 180 -5.21 6.60 1.59
CA GLY A 180 -5.63 7.27 0.36
C GLY A 180 -5.50 6.44 -0.92
N HIS A 181 -5.40 5.12 -0.83
CA HIS A 181 -5.24 4.29 -2.02
C HIS A 181 -6.43 4.41 -2.99
N VAL A 182 -6.16 4.61 -4.27
CA VAL A 182 -7.14 4.55 -5.35
C VAL A 182 -6.72 3.59 -6.46
N ALA A 183 -7.72 2.95 -7.07
CA ALA A 183 -7.57 2.37 -8.41
C ALA A 183 -8.14 3.34 -9.45
N MET A 184 -7.60 3.27 -10.66
CA MET A 184 -8.01 4.11 -11.79
C MET A 184 -8.40 3.23 -12.98
N ARG A 185 -9.34 3.68 -13.81
CA ARG A 185 -9.81 2.95 -14.99
C ARG A 185 -9.92 3.88 -16.19
N ILE A 186 -9.52 3.36 -17.33
CA ILE A 186 -9.77 3.96 -18.64
C ILE A 186 -10.24 2.86 -19.58
N ASP A 187 -11.45 3.01 -20.11
CA ASP A 187 -12.12 2.00 -20.94
C ASP A 187 -12.16 0.60 -20.27
N ASP A 188 -11.50 -0.39 -20.89
CA ASP A 188 -11.39 -1.77 -20.45
C ASP A 188 -10.06 -2.09 -19.72
N VAL A 189 -9.32 -1.07 -19.28
CA VAL A 189 -8.05 -1.22 -18.55
C VAL A 189 -8.13 -0.57 -17.17
N VAL A 190 -7.71 -1.32 -16.14
CA VAL A 190 -7.66 -0.88 -14.75
C VAL A 190 -6.22 -0.80 -14.26
N PHE A 191 -5.87 0.30 -13.60
CA PHE A 191 -4.66 0.47 -12.81
C PHE A 191 -5.01 0.25 -11.34
N CYS A 192 -4.63 -0.89 -10.77
CA CYS A 192 -5.01 -1.25 -9.40
C CYS A 192 -3.97 -0.84 -8.33
N GLY A 193 -2.86 -0.22 -8.73
CA GLY A 193 -1.72 0.08 -7.85
C GLY A 193 -1.34 -1.16 -7.04
N ASP A 194 -1.19 -0.97 -5.73
CA ASP A 194 -0.77 -2.01 -4.79
C ASP A 194 -1.90 -2.81 -4.16
N MET A 195 -3.15 -2.67 -4.61
CA MET A 195 -4.24 -3.48 -4.05
C MET A 195 -4.03 -4.97 -4.28
N VAL A 196 -3.46 -5.33 -5.43
CA VAL A 196 -3.27 -6.72 -5.83
C VAL A 196 -1.93 -6.85 -6.53
N VAL A 197 -1.03 -7.63 -5.93
CA VAL A 197 0.33 -7.86 -6.45
C VAL A 197 0.59 -9.36 -6.55
N GLU A 198 1.25 -9.78 -7.61
CA GLU A 198 1.58 -11.20 -7.79
C GLU A 198 2.56 -11.72 -6.72
N GLY A 199 2.22 -12.89 -6.14
CA GLY A 199 3.10 -13.66 -5.27
C GLY A 199 3.25 -13.15 -3.83
N VAL A 200 2.71 -11.97 -3.51
CA VAL A 200 2.80 -11.38 -2.16
C VAL A 200 1.49 -10.73 -1.76
N THR A 201 1.18 -10.78 -0.47
CA THR A 201 0.18 -9.86 0.11
C THR A 201 0.86 -8.51 0.29
N PRO A 202 0.28 -7.40 -0.18
CA PRO A 202 0.75 -6.05 0.08
C PRO A 202 1.00 -5.79 1.57
N HIS A 203 1.78 -4.75 1.87
CA HIS A 203 1.97 -4.33 3.26
C HIS A 203 0.63 -3.86 3.85
N LEU A 204 0.37 -4.18 5.12
CA LEU A 204 -0.82 -3.70 5.84
C LEU A 204 -0.33 -3.14 7.16
N ALA A 205 -0.52 -1.84 7.38
CA ALA A 205 -0.22 -1.23 8.66
C ALA A 205 -1.42 -1.39 9.61
N PRO A 206 -1.18 -1.48 10.94
CA PRO A 206 -2.23 -1.41 11.94
C PRO A 206 -3.01 -0.09 11.82
N GLU A 207 -4.31 -0.13 12.10
CA GLU A 207 -5.15 1.07 12.07
C GLU A 207 -4.76 2.06 13.17
N SER A 208 -4.27 1.56 14.31
CA SER A 208 -3.69 2.35 15.40
C SER A 208 -2.54 3.28 14.93
N ILE A 209 -1.81 2.90 13.88
CA ILE A 209 -0.77 3.73 13.27
C ILE A 209 -1.39 4.64 12.20
N ASN A 210 -2.05 4.03 11.21
CA ASN A 210 -2.62 4.70 10.06
C ASN A 210 -4.13 4.44 9.99
N PRO A 211 -4.98 5.43 10.29
CA PRO A 211 -6.43 5.33 10.16
C PRO A 211 -6.82 4.85 8.75
N PHE A 212 -7.87 4.03 8.63
CA PHE A 212 -8.26 3.39 7.36
C PHE A 212 -7.22 2.40 6.80
N GLY A 213 -6.23 2.00 7.60
CA GLY A 213 -5.34 0.87 7.34
C GLY A 213 -5.99 -0.46 7.74
N GLY A 214 -5.18 -1.49 7.94
CA GLY A 214 -5.65 -2.75 8.52
C GLY A 214 -6.35 -3.72 7.56
N VAL A 215 -6.64 -4.91 8.09
CA VAL A 215 -7.14 -6.06 7.33
C VAL A 215 -8.60 -5.85 6.90
N ASP A 216 -9.44 -5.26 7.75
CA ASP A 216 -10.87 -5.09 7.46
C ASP A 216 -11.13 -4.17 6.26
N HIS A 217 -10.51 -2.99 6.28
CA HIS A 217 -10.56 -2.04 5.17
C HIS A 217 -10.03 -2.67 3.88
N TYR A 218 -8.90 -3.37 3.96
CA TYR A 218 -8.30 -4.00 2.80
C TYR A 218 -9.21 -5.07 2.18
N LEU A 219 -9.83 -5.94 2.98
CA LEU A 219 -10.76 -6.96 2.48
C LEU A 219 -12.02 -6.35 1.85
N ALA A 220 -12.57 -5.29 2.46
CA ALA A 220 -13.70 -4.57 1.88
C ALA A 220 -13.32 -3.94 0.53
N SER A 221 -12.12 -3.36 0.45
CA SER A 221 -11.57 -2.78 -0.78
C SER A 221 -11.28 -3.83 -1.86
N LEU A 222 -10.80 -5.03 -1.51
CA LEU A 222 -10.66 -6.13 -2.47
C LEU A 222 -12.00 -6.52 -3.10
N ALA A 223 -13.06 -6.63 -2.30
CA ALA A 223 -14.40 -6.93 -2.82
C ALA A 223 -14.93 -5.81 -3.74
N ARG A 224 -14.76 -4.55 -3.33
CA ARG A 224 -15.14 -3.38 -4.13
C ARG A 224 -14.36 -3.31 -5.44
N LEU A 225 -13.06 -3.56 -5.42
CA LEU A 225 -12.21 -3.59 -6.61
C LEU A 225 -12.70 -4.68 -7.58
N GLN A 226 -12.97 -5.89 -7.09
CA GLN A 226 -13.44 -6.98 -7.95
C GLN A 226 -14.77 -6.65 -8.63
N GLN A 227 -15.71 -6.03 -7.90
CA GLN A 227 -16.99 -5.62 -8.46
C GLN A 227 -16.84 -4.44 -9.45
N TRP A 228 -16.03 -3.44 -9.10
CA TRP A 228 -15.87 -2.23 -9.92
C TRP A 228 -15.03 -2.46 -11.19
N ALA A 229 -14.06 -3.37 -11.13
CA ALA A 229 -13.24 -3.77 -12.26
C ALA A 229 -13.93 -4.81 -13.17
N ASP A 230 -15.21 -5.13 -12.93
CA ASP A 230 -15.95 -6.03 -13.80
C ASP A 230 -15.95 -5.53 -15.26
N GLY A 231 -15.78 -6.47 -16.18
CA GLY A 231 -15.60 -6.22 -17.60
C GLY A 231 -14.24 -5.62 -18.03
N ALA A 232 -13.29 -5.39 -17.11
CA ALA A 232 -11.93 -4.98 -17.49
C ALA A 232 -11.19 -6.15 -18.16
N ARG A 233 -10.55 -5.89 -19.30
CA ARG A 233 -9.72 -6.85 -20.04
C ARG A 233 -8.29 -6.92 -19.49
N LEU A 234 -7.74 -5.81 -19.03
CA LEU A 234 -6.38 -5.74 -18.50
C LEU A 234 -6.36 -5.10 -17.11
N ILE A 235 -5.63 -5.73 -16.19
CA ILE A 235 -5.38 -5.18 -14.85
C ILE A 235 -3.89 -4.96 -14.69
N LEU A 236 -3.51 -3.69 -14.57
CA LEU A 236 -2.15 -3.20 -14.45
C LEU A 236 -1.89 -2.82 -12.98
N ASN A 237 -0.89 -3.43 -12.35
CA ASN A 237 -0.58 -3.22 -10.92
C ASN A 237 0.62 -2.28 -10.74
N GLY A 238 0.91 -1.93 -9.49
CA GLY A 238 2.12 -1.19 -9.11
C GLY A 238 3.41 -2.01 -9.23
N HIS A 239 3.32 -3.34 -9.29
CA HIS A 239 4.46 -4.26 -9.27
C HIS A 239 4.22 -5.59 -9.98
N ASN A 240 5.23 -6.05 -10.71
CA ASN A 240 5.25 -7.27 -11.54
C ASN A 240 4.48 -7.13 -12.87
N ASP A 241 4.04 -8.24 -13.45
CA ASP A 241 3.39 -8.26 -14.75
C ASP A 241 1.86 -8.08 -14.66
N VAL A 242 1.22 -7.99 -15.82
CA VAL A 242 -0.24 -7.82 -15.96
C VAL A 242 -1.00 -8.94 -15.23
N ILE A 243 -2.07 -8.57 -14.52
CA ILE A 243 -3.00 -9.53 -13.91
C ILE A 243 -4.08 -9.86 -14.94
N ALA A 244 -4.08 -11.10 -15.42
CA ALA A 244 -5.07 -11.59 -16.40
C ALA A 244 -6.40 -12.02 -15.77
N ASP A 245 -6.37 -12.47 -14.52
CA ASP A 245 -7.55 -12.96 -13.78
C ASP A 245 -7.56 -12.31 -12.39
N LEU A 246 -8.33 -11.22 -12.26
CA LEU A 246 -8.46 -10.49 -11.00
C LEU A 246 -9.16 -11.32 -9.92
N PRO A 247 -10.31 -12.00 -10.17
CA PRO A 247 -10.93 -12.87 -9.18
C PRO A 247 -9.97 -13.93 -8.62
N ALA A 248 -9.27 -14.67 -9.49
CA ALA A 248 -8.32 -15.69 -9.03
C ALA A 248 -7.18 -15.08 -8.20
N ARG A 249 -6.76 -13.86 -8.55
CA ARG A 249 -5.71 -13.16 -7.81
C ARG A 249 -6.20 -12.64 -6.46
N VAL A 250 -7.43 -12.10 -6.38
CA VAL A 250 -8.07 -11.71 -5.12
C VAL A 250 -8.19 -12.92 -4.20
N ASP A 251 -8.62 -14.07 -4.72
CA ASP A 251 -8.69 -15.32 -3.96
C ASP A 251 -7.32 -15.76 -3.45
N ALA A 252 -6.28 -15.71 -4.30
CA ALA A 252 -4.91 -16.03 -3.87
C ALA A 252 -4.42 -15.10 -2.75
N THR A 253 -4.72 -13.80 -2.84
CA THR A 253 -4.39 -12.82 -1.80
C THR A 253 -5.11 -13.12 -0.48
N ARG A 254 -6.40 -13.45 -0.54
CA ARG A 254 -7.18 -13.86 0.64
C ARG A 254 -6.61 -15.12 1.27
N GLN A 255 -6.26 -16.13 0.47
CA GLN A 255 -5.63 -17.35 0.96
C GLN A 255 -4.27 -17.07 1.62
N ASN A 256 -3.46 -16.16 1.06
CA ASN A 256 -2.19 -15.76 1.66
C ASN A 256 -2.40 -15.13 3.05
N LEU A 257 -3.39 -14.24 3.19
CA LEU A 257 -3.78 -13.64 4.47
C LEU A 257 -4.25 -14.70 5.48
N THR A 258 -5.17 -15.58 5.07
CA THR A 258 -5.67 -16.67 5.91
C THR A 258 -4.53 -17.56 6.42
N ARG A 259 -3.60 -17.96 5.54
CA ARG A 259 -2.45 -18.78 5.94
C ARG A 259 -1.54 -18.08 6.95
N ARG A 260 -1.33 -16.77 6.82
CA ARG A 260 -0.51 -15.99 7.76
C ARG A 260 -1.19 -15.83 9.12
N MET A 261 -2.47 -15.47 9.13
CA MET A 261 -3.24 -15.35 10.37
C MET A 261 -3.46 -16.70 11.06
N SER A 262 -3.56 -17.79 10.31
CA SER A 262 -3.62 -19.14 10.88
C SER A 262 -2.34 -19.49 11.66
N ARG A 263 -1.16 -19.10 11.15
CA ARG A 263 0.11 -19.27 11.87
C ARG A 263 0.17 -18.40 13.13
N ALA A 264 -0.35 -17.17 13.06
CA ALA A 264 -0.45 -16.30 14.24
C ALA A 264 -1.34 -16.94 15.31
N LEU A 265 -2.53 -17.43 14.93
CA LEU A 265 -3.44 -18.15 15.83
C LEU A 265 -2.80 -19.42 16.42
N GLN A 266 -2.05 -20.19 15.61
CA GLN A 266 -1.30 -21.36 16.12
C GLN A 266 -0.28 -20.98 17.19
N ALA A 267 0.47 -19.88 16.99
CA ALA A 267 1.42 -19.38 17.99
C ALA A 267 0.70 -18.92 19.27
N LEU A 268 -0.48 -18.32 19.13
CA LEU A 268 -1.33 -17.84 20.22
C LEU A 268 -2.07 -18.97 20.98
N ALA A 269 -1.63 -20.23 20.85
CA ALA A 269 -2.05 -21.29 21.77
C ALA A 269 -1.62 -20.99 23.21
N GLU A 270 -0.51 -20.27 23.38
CA GLU A 270 -0.05 -19.69 24.64
C GLU A 270 -0.13 -18.15 24.57
N PRO A 271 -0.20 -17.44 25.71
CA PRO A 271 -0.20 -15.98 25.73
C PRO A 271 1.10 -15.39 25.16
N LEU A 272 1.03 -14.59 24.09
CA LEU A 272 2.18 -13.95 23.45
C LEU A 272 1.96 -12.46 23.14
N THR A 273 3.04 -11.66 23.13
CA THR A 273 3.02 -10.28 22.61
C THR A 273 3.02 -10.24 21.08
N ILE A 274 2.74 -9.08 20.47
CA ILE A 274 2.80 -8.90 19.01
C ILE A 274 4.20 -9.24 18.47
N ALA A 275 5.26 -8.83 19.17
CA ALA A 275 6.64 -9.13 18.78
C ALA A 275 6.96 -10.62 18.82
N GLU A 276 6.48 -11.34 19.83
CA GLU A 276 6.64 -12.79 19.94
C GLU A 276 5.87 -13.53 18.83
N VAL A 277 4.63 -13.10 18.52
CA VAL A 277 3.86 -13.63 17.38
C VAL A 277 4.57 -13.36 16.06
N CYS A 278 5.11 -12.15 15.88
CA CYS A 278 5.84 -11.77 14.67
C CYS A 278 7.04 -12.70 14.45
N ARG A 279 7.83 -12.95 15.50
CA ARG A 279 8.97 -13.89 15.47
C ARG A 279 8.51 -15.32 15.17
N ALA A 280 7.38 -15.76 15.72
CA ALA A 280 6.83 -17.09 15.42
C ALA A 280 6.38 -17.26 13.96
N VAL A 281 5.81 -16.21 13.35
CA VAL A 281 5.27 -16.26 11.97
C VAL A 281 6.35 -16.05 10.91
N TYR A 282 7.33 -15.18 11.18
CA TYR A 282 8.30 -14.70 10.20
C TYR A 282 9.75 -15.09 10.50
N GLY A 283 10.06 -15.57 11.71
CA GLY A 283 11.43 -15.81 12.17
C GLY A 283 12.15 -14.51 12.55
N GLU A 284 13.48 -14.61 12.68
CA GLU A 284 14.34 -13.43 12.92
C GLU A 284 14.43 -12.56 11.67
N MET A 285 14.12 -11.28 11.82
CA MET A 285 14.13 -10.28 10.76
C MET A 285 14.95 -9.06 11.21
N SER A 286 15.54 -8.34 10.27
CA SER A 286 16.34 -7.16 10.56
C SER A 286 16.10 -6.02 9.56
N GLY A 287 16.54 -4.83 9.95
CA GLY A 287 16.46 -3.64 9.11
C GLY A 287 15.02 -3.23 8.81
N TYR A 288 14.80 -2.66 7.63
CA TYR A 288 13.47 -2.16 7.22
C TYR A 288 12.42 -3.28 7.15
N ASN A 289 12.82 -4.51 6.84
CA ASN A 289 11.89 -5.64 6.76
C ASN A 289 11.31 -6.01 8.13
N GLN A 290 12.06 -5.83 9.22
CA GLN A 290 11.55 -6.05 10.58
C GLN A 290 10.38 -5.10 10.87
N LEU A 291 10.50 -3.83 10.46
CA LEU A 291 9.43 -2.84 10.59
C LEU A 291 8.16 -3.26 9.81
N LEU A 292 8.33 -3.69 8.56
CA LEU A 292 7.20 -4.13 7.73
C LEU A 292 6.48 -5.36 8.27
N VAL A 293 7.21 -6.33 8.85
CA VAL A 293 6.56 -7.54 9.38
C VAL A 293 5.93 -7.32 10.75
N ILE A 294 6.50 -6.45 11.60
CA ILE A 294 5.90 -6.15 12.91
C ILE A 294 4.61 -5.34 12.74
N GLU A 295 4.59 -4.34 11.87
CA GLU A 295 3.37 -3.59 11.51
C GLU A 295 2.31 -4.55 10.95
N LYS A 296 2.69 -5.42 9.99
CA LYS A 296 1.76 -6.40 9.43
C LYS A 296 1.22 -7.40 10.45
N THR A 297 2.06 -7.82 11.40
CA THR A 297 1.61 -8.67 12.51
C THR A 297 0.64 -7.93 13.42
N GLY A 298 0.90 -6.65 13.73
CA GLY A 298 -0.02 -5.81 14.47
C GLY A 298 -1.40 -5.71 13.81
N ALA A 299 -1.45 -5.50 12.49
CA ALA A 299 -2.70 -5.47 11.74
C ALA A 299 -3.49 -6.79 11.81
N TYR A 300 -2.79 -7.93 11.88
CA TYR A 300 -3.44 -9.23 12.10
C TYR A 300 -3.98 -9.36 13.52
N ILE A 301 -3.22 -8.91 14.52
CA ILE A 301 -3.62 -9.00 15.93
C ILE A 301 -4.84 -8.10 16.19
N GLU A 302 -4.87 -6.87 15.66
CA GLU A 302 -6.06 -5.99 15.71
C GLU A 302 -7.28 -6.70 15.11
N TYR A 303 -7.16 -7.22 13.88
CA TYR A 303 -8.25 -7.94 13.22
C TYR A 303 -8.73 -9.16 14.02
N LEU A 304 -7.82 -10.02 14.47
CA LEU A 304 -8.19 -11.22 15.22
C LEU A 304 -8.85 -10.86 16.57
N TYR A 305 -8.42 -9.77 17.21
CA TYR A 305 -8.97 -9.30 18.47
C TYR A 305 -10.37 -8.71 18.28
N GLU A 306 -10.55 -7.82 17.31
CA GLU A 306 -11.83 -7.16 17.02
C GLU A 306 -12.91 -8.15 16.56
N HIS A 307 -12.49 -9.25 15.91
CA HIS A 307 -13.39 -10.33 15.51
C HIS A 307 -13.55 -11.43 16.58
N GLY A 308 -13.06 -11.20 17.80
CA GLY A 308 -13.29 -12.07 18.96
C GLY A 308 -12.59 -13.44 18.89
N MET A 309 -11.53 -13.55 18.11
CA MET A 309 -10.76 -14.80 17.93
C MET A 309 -9.62 -14.93 18.95
N ILE A 310 -9.19 -13.82 19.54
CA ILE A 310 -8.14 -13.76 20.56
C ILE A 310 -8.58 -12.81 21.69
N GLU A 311 -8.01 -13.01 22.88
CA GLU A 311 -8.25 -12.21 24.08
C GLU A 311 -6.93 -11.70 24.69
N VAL A 312 -6.99 -10.62 25.47
CA VAL A 312 -5.87 -10.15 26.30
C VAL A 312 -5.91 -10.88 27.63
N THR A 313 -4.80 -11.53 28.01
CA THR A 313 -4.74 -12.36 29.22
C THR A 313 -4.15 -11.66 30.44
N ASN A 314 -3.45 -10.53 30.25
CA ASN A 314 -2.74 -9.79 31.31
C ASN A 314 -3.26 -8.36 31.49
N PHE A 315 -4.59 -8.15 31.45
CA PHE A 315 -5.20 -6.82 31.44
C PHE A 315 -4.76 -5.91 32.62
N GLU A 316 -4.57 -6.46 33.82
CA GLU A 316 -4.09 -5.69 34.99
C GLU A 316 -2.66 -5.13 34.79
N GLU A 317 -1.80 -5.85 34.09
CA GLU A 317 -0.45 -5.41 33.74
C GLU A 317 -0.48 -4.38 32.60
N VAL A 318 -1.42 -4.54 31.67
CA VAL A 318 -1.64 -3.59 30.57
C VAL A 318 -2.07 -2.22 31.11
N GLU A 319 -2.94 -2.18 32.12
CA GLU A 319 -3.30 -0.93 32.81
C GLU A 319 -2.09 -0.23 33.46
N GLN A 320 -1.04 -0.99 33.77
CA GLN A 320 0.23 -0.50 34.32
C GLN A 320 1.27 -0.17 33.22
N GLY A 321 0.89 -0.25 31.95
CA GLY A 321 1.73 0.08 30.81
C GLY A 321 2.61 -1.08 30.30
N GLN A 322 2.34 -2.33 30.71
CA GLN A 322 2.99 -3.48 30.09
C GLN A 322 2.37 -3.82 28.73
N PRO A 323 3.15 -4.39 27.79
CA PRO A 323 2.60 -4.91 26.54
C PRO A 323 1.50 -5.96 26.78
N ALA A 324 0.45 -5.90 25.96
CA ALA A 324 -0.61 -6.90 25.99
C ALA A 324 -0.08 -8.27 25.53
N ARG A 325 -0.48 -9.31 26.24
CA ARG A 325 -0.29 -10.71 25.86
C ARG A 325 -1.63 -11.26 25.38
N TYR A 326 -1.63 -11.77 24.16
CA TYR A 326 -2.81 -12.28 23.48
C TYR A 326 -2.82 -13.81 23.50
N ARG A 327 -4.00 -14.41 23.59
CA ARG A 327 -4.21 -15.86 23.44
C ARG A 327 -5.45 -16.12 22.59
N ARG A 328 -5.46 -17.18 21.79
CA ARG A 328 -6.68 -17.60 21.07
C ARG A 328 -7.75 -18.08 22.06
N VAL A 329 -8.99 -17.63 21.87
CA VAL A 329 -10.10 -18.01 22.75
C VAL A 329 -10.56 -19.46 22.53
N ARG A 330 -10.37 -19.99 21.31
CA ARG A 330 -10.71 -21.36 20.92
C ARG A 330 -9.95 -21.77 19.65
N GLU A 331 -10.17 -23.00 19.19
CA GLU A 331 -9.80 -23.39 17.83
C GLU A 331 -10.62 -22.60 16.81
N VAL A 332 -9.93 -22.00 15.85
CA VAL A 332 -10.51 -21.14 14.79
C VAL A 332 -10.13 -21.74 13.45
N SER A 333 -11.14 -22.08 12.64
CA SER A 333 -10.92 -22.64 11.30
C SER A 333 -10.52 -21.58 10.29
N GLU A 334 -9.86 -21.95 9.20
CA GLU A 334 -9.50 -21.02 8.11
C GLU A 334 -10.71 -20.27 7.53
N THR A 335 -11.86 -20.93 7.45
CA THR A 335 -13.13 -20.35 6.97
C THR A 335 -13.72 -19.33 7.92
N GLU A 336 -13.35 -19.40 9.20
CA GLU A 336 -13.78 -18.46 10.22
C GLU A 336 -12.88 -17.21 10.25
N ILE A 337 -11.58 -17.36 10.01
CA ILE A 337 -10.63 -16.23 9.95
C ILE A 337 -11.09 -15.22 8.90
N LEU A 338 -11.33 -15.68 7.66
CA LEU A 338 -11.80 -14.84 6.55
C LEU A 338 -13.04 -15.48 5.91
N PRO A 339 -14.26 -15.18 6.38
CA PRO A 339 -15.47 -15.72 5.78
C PRO A 339 -15.59 -15.29 4.31
N LYS A 340 -16.06 -16.20 3.44
CA LYS A 340 -16.29 -15.92 2.01
C LYS A 340 -17.38 -14.87 1.80
N GLU A 341 -18.37 -14.85 2.67
CA GLU A 341 -19.43 -13.83 2.71
C GLU A 341 -19.37 -13.14 4.08
N LYS A 342 -18.97 -11.87 4.11
CA LYS A 342 -19.21 -11.06 5.30
C LYS A 342 -20.68 -10.65 5.29
N ARG A 343 -21.46 -11.22 6.22
CA ARG A 343 -22.67 -10.55 6.68
C ARG A 343 -22.23 -9.35 7.50
N TYR A 344 -22.05 -8.21 6.87
CA TYR A 344 -21.96 -6.95 7.59
C TYR A 344 -23.33 -6.73 8.25
N VAL A 345 -23.45 -7.12 9.52
CA VAL A 345 -24.55 -6.65 10.36
C VAL A 345 -24.12 -5.26 10.80
N PHE A 346 -24.49 -4.25 10.01
CA PHE A 346 -24.47 -2.88 10.51
C PHE A 346 -25.50 -2.82 11.64
N ILE A 347 -25.04 -2.52 12.86
CA ILE A 347 -25.90 -2.15 13.99
C ILE A 347 -26.06 -0.63 13.97
#